data_AF-Q8EUU2-F1
#
_entry.id   AF-Q8EUU2-F1
#
_cell.length_a   1.000
_cell.length_b   1.000
_cell.length_c   1.000
_cell.angle_alpha   90.00
_cell.angle_beta   90.00
_cell.angle_gamma   90.00
#
_symmetry.space_group_name_H-M   'P 1'
#
loop_
_entity.id
_entity.type
_entity.pdbx_description
1 polymer ?
#
loop_
_entity_poly.entity_id
_entity_poly.type
_entity_poly.pdbx_seq_one_letter_code
_entity_poly.pdbx_strand_id
1 'polypeptide(L)'
;MVKTHMLKLVVDLAKKVTNVEFEDLQLNEDKKAGSVFVKFELEQDMSEKITLALVYKELKEMRTEFRTDISELKTDVAQLKVDVAELKTDVAQLKVDVTELKTDVAQLKVDVAAIKACPTIQKELKIAQ
;
A
#
# COMPACT_ATOMS: atom_id res chain seq x y z
N MET A 1 -2.10 5.65 -52.25
CA MET A 1 -2.67 4.45 -51.60
C MET A 1 -2.22 4.30 -50.14
N VAL A 2 -0.92 4.20 -49.85
CA VAL A 2 -0.39 4.08 -48.46
C VAL A 2 -0.78 5.27 -47.56
N LYS A 3 -0.73 6.48 -48.11
CA LYS A 3 -1.08 7.73 -47.41
C LYS A 3 -2.54 7.79 -46.96
N THR A 4 -3.45 7.22 -47.76
CA THR A 4 -4.88 7.12 -47.45
C THR A 4 -5.15 6.09 -46.35
N HIS A 5 -4.37 5.00 -46.35
CA HIS A 5 -4.46 3.95 -45.33
C HIS A 5 -4.00 4.44 -43.96
N MET A 6 -2.87 5.14 -43.89
CA MET A 6 -2.41 5.75 -42.63
C MET A 6 -3.42 6.73 -42.06
N LEU A 7 -4.00 7.58 -42.90
CA LEU A 7 -5.00 8.57 -42.45
C LEU A 7 -6.23 7.89 -41.84
N LYS A 8 -6.69 6.78 -42.45
CA LYS A 8 -7.79 5.98 -41.92
C LYS A 8 -7.46 5.35 -40.56
N LEU A 9 -6.25 4.82 -40.42
CA LEU A 9 -5.78 4.22 -39.17
C LEU A 9 -5.75 5.23 -38.01
N VAL A 10 -5.27 6.46 -38.30
CA VAL A 10 -5.22 7.55 -37.32
C VAL A 10 -6.63 7.99 -36.91
N VAL A 11 -7.55 8.10 -37.87
CA VAL A 11 -8.96 8.47 -37.60
C VAL A 11 -9.67 7.39 -36.78
N ASP A 12 -9.48 6.11 -37.11
CA ASP A 12 -10.09 4.98 -36.38
C ASP A 12 -9.56 4.91 -34.94
N LEU A 13 -8.25 5.17 -34.75
CA LEU A 13 -7.65 5.24 -33.43
C LEU A 13 -8.15 6.44 -32.63
N ALA A 14 -8.32 7.61 -33.27
CA ALA A 14 -8.88 8.80 -32.63
C ALA A 14 -10.32 8.55 -32.14
N LYS A 15 -11.19 7.97 -32.98
CA LYS A 15 -12.58 7.60 -32.61
C LYS A 15 -12.62 6.65 -31.42
N LYS A 16 -11.72 5.65 -31.39
CA LYS A 16 -11.63 4.66 -30.31
C LYS A 16 -11.14 5.26 -28.98
N VAL A 17 -10.30 6.29 -29.04
CA VAL A 17 -9.74 6.95 -27.85
C VAL A 17 -10.64 8.06 -27.31
N THR A 18 -11.34 8.80 -28.18
CA THR A 18 -12.10 10.01 -27.77
C THR A 18 -13.61 9.81 -27.63
N ASN A 19 -14.19 8.72 -28.16
CA ASN A 19 -15.64 8.49 -28.17
C ASN A 19 -16.44 9.63 -28.86
N VAL A 20 -15.80 10.38 -29.76
CA VAL A 20 -16.41 11.47 -30.54
C VAL A 20 -16.50 11.05 -32.01
N GLU A 21 -17.72 11.02 -32.55
CA GLU A 21 -17.95 10.81 -33.98
C GLU A 21 -17.62 12.11 -34.72
N PHE A 22 -16.47 12.15 -35.40
CA PHE A 22 -16.16 13.20 -36.36
C PHE A 22 -17.01 12.99 -37.61
N GLU A 23 -18.20 13.60 -37.66
CA GLU A 23 -18.97 13.75 -38.89
C GLU A 23 -18.26 14.74 -39.83
N ASP A 24 -18.01 14.25 -41.05
CA ASP A 24 -17.63 14.96 -42.28
C ASP A 24 -16.29 15.71 -42.37
N LEU A 25 -15.24 14.95 -42.72
CA LEU A 25 -14.12 15.47 -43.54
C LEU A 25 -14.22 14.90 -44.96
N GLN A 26 -14.97 15.56 -45.84
CA GLN A 26 -14.90 15.28 -47.28
C GLN A 26 -13.67 15.96 -47.91
N LEU A 27 -12.78 15.15 -48.48
CA LEU A 27 -11.62 15.58 -49.27
C LEU A 27 -12.06 15.90 -50.71
N ASN A 28 -12.24 17.18 -51.05
CA ASN A 28 -12.32 17.60 -52.45
C ASN A 28 -10.93 18.01 -52.95
N GLU A 29 -10.44 17.33 -53.99
CA GLU A 29 -9.05 17.41 -54.49
C GLU A 29 -8.69 18.74 -55.19
N ASP A 30 -9.64 19.66 -55.37
CA ASP A 30 -9.41 20.92 -56.06
C ASP A 30 -9.52 22.14 -55.13
N LYS A 31 -8.40 22.51 -54.49
CA LYS A 31 -7.92 23.91 -54.37
C LYS A 31 -6.59 24.02 -53.61
N LYS A 32 -5.62 24.60 -54.32
CA LYS A 32 -4.23 24.89 -53.94
C LYS A 32 -4.10 25.71 -52.64
N ALA A 33 -3.02 25.42 -51.91
CA ALA A 33 -2.40 26.21 -50.84
C ALA A 33 -3.12 26.40 -49.48
N GLY A 34 -4.46 26.39 -49.39
CA GLY A 34 -5.16 26.46 -48.09
C GLY A 34 -5.22 25.12 -47.33
N SER A 35 -5.20 24.01 -48.07
CA SER A 35 -5.29 22.65 -47.54
C SER A 35 -3.99 22.14 -46.90
N VAL A 36 -2.82 22.74 -47.18
CA VAL A 36 -1.52 22.24 -46.68
C VAL A 36 -1.17 22.82 -45.31
N PHE A 37 -1.48 24.09 -45.05
CA PHE A 37 -1.27 24.72 -43.73
C PHE A 37 -2.30 24.23 -42.70
N VAL A 38 -3.59 24.21 -43.07
CA VAL A 38 -4.66 23.69 -42.21
C VAL A 38 -4.47 22.21 -41.88
N LYS A 39 -3.95 21.41 -42.82
CA LYS A 39 -3.70 19.99 -42.57
C LYS A 39 -2.53 19.74 -41.60
N PHE A 40 -1.45 20.51 -41.67
CA PHE A 40 -0.32 20.35 -40.76
C PHE A 40 -0.68 20.81 -39.34
N GLU A 41 -1.42 21.92 -39.23
CA GLU A 41 -1.89 22.48 -37.96
C GLU A 41 -2.99 21.61 -37.32
N LEU A 42 -3.89 21.02 -38.12
CA LEU A 42 -4.85 20.01 -37.65
C LEU A 42 -4.19 18.68 -37.28
N GLU A 43 -3.17 18.21 -38.02
CA GLU A 43 -2.40 17.00 -37.67
C GLU A 43 -1.63 17.22 -36.36
N GLN A 44 -1.09 18.42 -36.13
CA GLN A 44 -0.41 18.79 -34.89
C GLN A 44 -1.39 18.95 -33.71
N ASP A 45 -2.51 19.67 -33.87
CA ASP A 45 -3.55 19.85 -32.83
C ASP A 45 -4.19 18.51 -32.43
N MET A 46 -4.45 17.61 -33.38
CA MET A 46 -4.93 16.27 -33.06
C MET A 46 -3.86 15.42 -32.33
N SER A 47 -2.59 15.55 -32.69
CA SER A 47 -1.49 14.87 -32.00
C SER A 47 -1.37 15.33 -30.54
N GLU A 48 -1.47 16.64 -30.29
CA GLU A 48 -1.43 17.21 -28.94
C GLU A 48 -2.64 16.77 -28.11
N LYS A 49 -3.85 16.78 -28.68
CA LYS A 49 -5.07 16.29 -28.02
C LYS A 49 -5.03 14.79 -27.71
N ILE A 50 -4.51 13.97 -28.63
CA ILE A 50 -4.32 12.53 -28.40
C ILE A 50 -3.31 12.32 -27.27
N THR A 51 -2.20 13.06 -27.27
CA THR A 51 -1.17 12.98 -26.22
C THR A 51 -1.76 13.34 -24.86
N LEU A 52 -2.51 14.45 -24.77
CA LEU A 52 -3.17 14.88 -23.53
C LEU A 52 -4.20 13.85 -23.03
N ALA A 53 -4.96 13.22 -23.93
CA ALA A 53 -5.93 12.19 -23.57
C ALA A 53 -5.25 10.93 -22.99
N LEU A 54 -4.10 10.53 -23.56
CA LEU A 54 -3.29 9.42 -23.04
C LEU A 54 -2.71 9.75 -21.65
N VAL A 55 -2.13 10.94 -21.49
CA VAL A 55 -1.61 11.40 -20.20
C VAL A 55 -2.72 11.47 -19.14
N TYR A 56 -3.91 11.98 -19.49
CA TYR A 56 -5.06 12.00 -18.57
C TYR A 56 -5.48 10.59 -18.17
N LYS A 57 -5.48 9.63 -19.11
CA LYS A 57 -5.80 8.23 -18.82
C LYS A 57 -4.79 7.62 -17.84
N GLU A 58 -3.49 7.79 -18.10
CA GLU A 58 -2.42 7.30 -17.22
C GLU A 58 -2.50 7.94 -15.82
N LEU A 59 -2.69 9.26 -15.74
CA LEU A 59 -2.87 9.95 -14.46
C LEU A 59 -4.12 9.48 -13.72
N LYS A 60 -5.21 9.18 -14.44
CA LYS A 60 -6.44 8.65 -13.85
C LYS A 60 -6.21 7.25 -13.28
N GLU A 61 -5.48 6.39 -13.99
CA GLU A 61 -5.11 5.03 -13.57
C GLU A 61 -4.17 5.05 -12.36
N MET A 62 -3.11 5.87 -12.41
CA MET A 62 -2.18 6.07 -11.29
C MET A 62 -2.90 6.60 -10.05
N ARG A 63 -3.82 7.55 -10.21
CA ARG A 63 -4.65 8.04 -9.10
C ARG A 63 -5.52 6.95 -8.49
N THR A 64 -6.05 6.03 -9.31
CA THR A 64 -6.84 4.91 -8.79
C THR A 64 -5.98 3.92 -8.03
N GLU A 65 -4.78 3.60 -8.53
CA GLU A 65 -3.80 2.73 -7.87
C GLU A 65 -3.38 3.31 -6.51
N PHE A 66 -2.94 4.58 -6.47
CA PHE A 66 -2.60 5.25 -5.21
C PHE A 66 -3.75 5.30 -4.21
N ARG A 67 -5.00 5.38 -4.66
CA ARG A 67 -6.16 5.34 -3.77
C ARG A 67 -6.33 3.96 -3.13
N THR A 68 -6.07 2.89 -3.88
CA THR A 68 -6.06 1.52 -3.38
C THR A 68 -4.95 1.35 -2.35
N ASP A 69 -3.71 1.72 -2.69
CA ASP A 69 -2.56 1.61 -1.79
C ASP A 69 -2.79 2.36 -0.47
N ILE A 70 -3.34 3.57 -0.52
CA ILE A 70 -3.68 4.36 0.67
C ILE A 70 -4.75 3.65 1.51
N SER A 71 -5.70 2.95 0.89
CA SER A 71 -6.74 2.20 1.59
C SER A 71 -6.17 0.96 2.29
N GLU A 72 -5.27 0.24 1.62
CA GLU A 72 -4.56 -0.91 2.19
C GLU A 72 -3.68 -0.46 3.36
N LEU A 73 -2.88 0.59 3.18
CA LEU A 73 -2.05 1.15 4.24
C LEU A 73 -2.86 1.59 5.47
N LYS A 74 -4.06 2.15 5.27
CA LYS A 74 -4.96 2.49 6.39
C LYS A 74 -5.42 1.26 7.16
N THR A 75 -5.64 0.15 6.47
CA THR A 75 -6.04 -1.12 7.06
C THR A 75 -4.89 -1.71 7.86
N ASP A 76 -3.68 -1.73 7.29
CA ASP A 76 -2.48 -2.21 7.97
C ASP A 76 -2.17 -1.39 9.23
N VAL A 77 -2.28 -0.05 9.15
CA VAL A 77 -2.09 0.83 10.30
C VAL A 77 -3.16 0.61 11.37
N ALA A 78 -4.39 0.27 10.99
CA ALA A 78 -5.44 -0.07 11.96
C ALA A 78 -5.12 -1.40 12.67
N GLN A 79 -4.66 -2.41 11.94
CA GLN A 79 -4.26 -3.70 12.52
C GLN A 79 -3.06 -3.52 13.46
N LEU A 80 -2.02 -2.79 13.05
CA LEU A 80 -0.86 -2.50 13.90
C LEU A 80 -1.23 -1.81 15.21
N LYS A 81 -2.27 -0.96 15.22
CA LYS A 81 -2.76 -0.34 16.46
C LYS A 81 -3.39 -1.36 17.40
N VAL A 82 -4.10 -2.35 16.88
CA VAL A 82 -4.67 -3.45 17.66
C VAL A 82 -3.55 -4.29 18.26
N ASP A 83 -2.61 -4.75 17.43
CA ASP A 83 -1.49 -5.59 17.85
C ASP A 83 -0.65 -4.90 18.95
N VAL A 84 -0.40 -3.59 18.81
CA VAL A 84 0.32 -2.81 19.83
C VAL A 84 -0.49 -2.68 21.14
N ALA A 85 -1.81 -2.62 21.08
CA ALA A 85 -2.65 -2.58 22.28
C ALA A 85 -2.67 -3.93 23.01
N GLU A 86 -2.72 -5.03 22.27
CA GLU A 86 -2.60 -6.39 22.81
C GLU A 86 -1.23 -6.59 23.46
N LEU A 87 -0.14 -6.25 22.76
CA LEU A 87 1.22 -6.34 23.30
C LEU A 87 1.40 -5.53 24.59
N LYS A 88 0.77 -4.34 24.69
CA LYS A 88 0.80 -3.56 25.94
C LYS A 88 0.10 -4.27 27.09
N THR A 89 -0.98 -4.98 26.81
CA THR A 89 -1.72 -5.77 27.80
C THR A 89 -0.88 -6.96 28.27
N ASP A 90 -0.28 -7.69 27.34
CA ASP A 90 0.60 -8.82 27.65
C ASP A 90 1.81 -8.39 28.50
N VAL A 91 2.44 -7.27 28.13
CA VAL A 91 3.57 -6.71 28.90
C VAL A 91 3.13 -6.25 30.30
N ALA A 92 1.91 -5.75 30.46
CA ALA A 92 1.38 -5.40 31.77
C ALA A 92 1.16 -6.66 32.63
N GLN A 93 0.60 -7.72 32.06
CA GLN A 93 0.40 -9.00 32.75
C GLN A 93 1.74 -9.62 33.16
N LEU A 94 2.72 -9.66 32.25
CA LEU A 94 4.06 -10.16 32.55
C LEU A 94 4.73 -9.42 33.71
N LYS A 95 4.48 -8.11 33.87
CA LYS A 95 5.00 -7.34 35.02
C LYS A 95 4.34 -7.77 36.33
N VAL A 96 3.05 -8.11 36.32
CA VAL A 96 2.34 -8.66 37.48
C VAL A 96 2.94 -10.01 37.85
N ASP A 97 3.02 -10.93 36.88
CA ASP A 97 3.54 -12.28 37.09
C ASP A 97 4.97 -12.27 37.64
N VAL A 98 5.85 -11.40 37.13
CA VAL A 98 7.22 -11.24 37.63
C VAL A 98 7.26 -10.70 39.07
N THR A 99 6.29 -9.86 39.45
CA THR A 99 6.20 -9.32 40.82
C THR A 99 5.72 -10.39 41.80
N GLU A 100 4.75 -11.20 41.40
CA GLU A 100 4.28 -12.36 42.17
C GLU A 100 5.43 -13.38 42.35
N LEU A 101 6.13 -13.73 41.27
CA LEU A 101 7.27 -14.65 41.32
C LEU A 101 8.38 -14.14 42.27
N LYS A 102 8.64 -12.83 42.30
CA LYS A 102 9.61 -12.25 43.25
C LYS A 102 9.16 -12.43 44.71
N THR A 103 7.86 -12.31 44.97
CA THR A 103 7.28 -12.53 46.29
C THR A 103 7.40 -14.00 46.70
N ASP A 104 7.04 -14.91 45.82
CA ASP A 104 7.14 -16.36 46.06
C ASP A 104 8.59 -16.78 46.33
N VAL A 105 9.54 -16.28 45.54
CA VAL A 105 10.97 -16.55 45.75
C VAL A 105 11.47 -15.98 47.08
N ALA A 106 10.97 -14.82 47.51
CA ALA A 106 11.31 -14.26 48.82
C ALA A 106 10.75 -15.14 49.96
N GLN A 107 9.51 -15.61 49.85
CA GLN A 107 8.90 -16.51 50.82
C GLN A 107 9.64 -17.85 50.88
N LEU A 108 9.96 -18.45 49.73
CA LEU A 108 10.75 -19.68 49.66
C LEU A 108 12.12 -19.53 50.35
N LYS A 109 12.78 -18.37 50.23
CA LYS A 109 14.03 -18.11 50.96
C LYS A 109 13.82 -18.10 52.47
N VAL A 110 12.72 -17.53 52.95
CA VAL A 110 12.34 -17.54 54.38
C VAL A 110 12.08 -18.97 54.85
N ASP A 111 11.28 -19.73 54.11
CA ASP A 111 10.91 -21.10 54.46
C ASP A 111 12.15 -22.02 54.50
N VAL A 112 13.04 -21.91 53.51
CA VAL A 112 14.31 -22.66 53.49
C VAL A 112 15.21 -22.28 54.67
N ALA A 113 15.27 -21.00 55.05
CA ALA A 113 16.03 -20.57 56.22
C ALA A 113 15.44 -21.14 57.52
N ALA A 114 14.11 -21.15 57.66
CA ALA A 114 13.41 -21.73 58.80
C ALA A 114 13.64 -23.24 58.91
N ILE A 115 13.57 -23.97 57.79
CA ILE A 115 13.88 -25.41 57.74
C ILE A 115 15.33 -25.67 58.19
N LYS A 116 16.30 -24.89 57.69
CA LYS A 116 17.72 -25.01 58.09
C LYS A 116 17.95 -24.66 59.57
N ALA A 117 17.12 -23.82 60.16
CA ALA A 117 17.16 -23.48 61.58
C ALA A 117 16.51 -24.53 62.48
N CYS A 118 15.76 -25.50 61.94
CA CYS A 118 15.06 -26.52 62.71
C CYS A 118 16.04 -27.38 63.54
N PRO A 119 15.91 -27.44 64.88
CA PRO A 119 16.86 -28.17 65.73
C PRO A 119 16.95 -29.66 65.43
N THR A 120 15.84 -30.29 65.04
CA THR A 120 15.80 -31.72 64.68
C THR A 120 16.65 -31.98 63.43
N ILE A 121 16.47 -31.16 62.39
CA ILE A 121 17.26 -31.25 61.15
C ILE A 121 18.74 -30.98 61.42
N GLN A 122 19.06 -29.97 62.23
CA GLN A 122 20.46 -29.69 62.59
C GLN A 122 21.12 -30.83 63.37
N LYS A 123 20.38 -31.53 64.24
CA LYS A 123 20.90 -32.71 64.95
C LYS A 123 21.18 -33.85 64.00
N GLU A 124 20.25 -34.18 63.10
CA GLU A 124 20.43 -35.26 62.12
C GLU A 124 21.60 -34.98 61.17
N LEU A 125 21.74 -33.74 60.68
CA LEU A 125 22.82 -33.37 59.77
C LEU A 125 24.20 -33.49 60.42
N LYS A 126 24.31 -33.20 61.73
CA LYS A 126 25.56 -33.34 62.51
C LYS A 126 25.93 -34.79 62.83
N ILE A 127 24.97 -35.71 62.85
CA ILE A 127 25.21 -37.14 63.11
C ILE A 127 25.67 -37.85 61.82
N ALA A 128 25.33 -37.31 60.65
CA ALA A 128 25.67 -37.85 59.34
C ALA A 128 27.05 -37.41 58.79
N GLN A 129 27.76 -36.49 59.47
CA GLN A 129 29.09 -35.99 59.12
C GLN A 129 30.17 -36.59 60.01
#